data_AF-A0A7W1CFR1-F1
#
_entry.id   AF-A0A7W1CFR1-F1
#
_cell.length_a   1.000
_cell.length_b   1.000
_cell.length_c   1.000
_cell.angle_alpha   90.00
_cell.angle_beta   90.00
_cell.angle_gamma   90.00
#
_symmetry.space_group_name_H-M   'P 1'
#
loop_
_entity.id
_entity.type
_entity.pdbx_description
1 polymer ?
#
loop_
_entity_poly.entity_id
_entity_poly.type
_entity_poly.pdbx_seq_one_letter_code
_entity_poly.pdbx_strand_id
1 'polypeptide(L)'
;MPFKTLSLQRLHEQLRHELFHLWIPNNLALTGNYDWFYEGFTVYQSLRTGVSMNRIRFEDYLDTLAQAYNLDNFQSQKVSLIKSSKNRWSGATSQVYARGMLVAFLCDLAILKQSRGKRSINDIFTEIYQKHRLPNESADGNAAILRALDNYSELDLIIKNYVEGAENINWQTDLESLGIEAKEENSFIKLYVKTKLSGKQKDLLDKLGYNNWRKISEKSK
;
A
#
# COMPACT_ATOMS: atom_id res chain seq x y z
N MET A 1 4.92 -17.55 -16.18
CA MET A 1 5.19 -16.91 -14.87
C MET A 1 6.30 -15.88 -15.07
N PRO A 2 6.22 -14.66 -14.49
CA PRO A 2 7.26 -13.65 -14.66
C PRO A 2 8.60 -14.01 -13.98
N PHE A 3 8.58 -14.95 -13.02
CA PHE A 3 9.78 -15.47 -12.37
C PHE A 3 9.84 -17.00 -12.45
N LYS A 4 11.07 -17.54 -12.42
CA LYS A 4 11.34 -18.98 -12.45
C LYS A 4 10.99 -19.68 -11.13
N THR A 5 11.04 -18.97 -10.00
CA THR A 5 10.76 -19.50 -8.65
C THR A 5 10.14 -18.44 -7.74
N LEU A 6 9.41 -18.88 -6.71
CA LEU A 6 8.85 -18.01 -5.66
C LEU A 6 9.95 -17.27 -4.87
N SER A 7 11.09 -17.93 -4.65
CA SER A 7 12.24 -17.33 -3.95
C SER A 7 12.78 -16.12 -4.71
N LEU A 8 12.84 -16.20 -6.04
CA LEU A 8 13.29 -15.08 -6.88
C LEU A 8 12.29 -13.91 -6.81
N GLN A 9 10.99 -14.20 -6.83
CA GLN A 9 9.96 -13.17 -6.67
C GLN A 9 10.08 -12.44 -5.33
N ARG A 10 10.23 -13.19 -4.22
CA ARG A 10 10.40 -12.63 -2.87
C ARG A 10 11.66 -11.80 -2.75
N LEU A 11 12.78 -12.27 -3.30
CA LEU A 11 14.04 -11.51 -3.34
C LEU A 11 13.85 -10.18 -4.07
N HIS A 12 13.17 -10.19 -5.22
CA HIS A 12 12.90 -8.97 -5.98
C HIS A 12 11.98 -8.01 -5.22
N GLU A 13 11.03 -8.51 -4.45
CA GLU A 13 10.16 -7.69 -3.60
C GLU A 13 10.91 -7.03 -2.46
N GLN A 14 11.69 -7.81 -1.69
CA GLN A 14 12.54 -7.28 -0.63
C GLN A 14 13.53 -6.26 -1.19
N LEU A 15 14.18 -6.58 -2.32
CA LEU A 15 15.14 -5.66 -2.94
C LEU A 15 14.49 -4.32 -3.31
N ARG A 16 13.28 -4.32 -3.87
CA ARG A 16 12.55 -3.07 -4.19
C ARG A 16 12.18 -2.28 -2.93
N HIS A 17 11.81 -2.98 -1.85
CA HIS A 17 11.54 -2.38 -0.54
C HIS A 17 12.80 -1.68 0.01
N GLU A 18 13.93 -2.40 0.07
CA GLU A 18 15.20 -1.85 0.57
C GLU A 18 15.75 -0.72 -0.31
N LEU A 19 15.59 -0.81 -1.64
CA LEU A 19 15.96 0.27 -2.55
C LEU A 19 15.13 1.53 -2.28
N PHE A 20 13.84 1.39 -1.98
CA PHE A 20 12.99 2.53 -1.66
C PHE A 20 13.43 3.22 -0.37
N HIS A 21 14.02 2.47 0.57
CA HIS A 21 14.58 3.04 1.80
C HIS A 21 15.67 4.08 1.60
N LEU A 22 16.36 4.07 0.45
CA LEU A 22 17.32 5.11 0.10
C LEU A 22 16.69 6.51 0.06
N TRP A 23 15.40 6.63 -0.29
CA TRP A 23 14.67 7.89 -0.23
C TRP A 23 13.91 8.05 1.09
N ILE A 24 13.24 6.99 1.55
CA ILE A 24 12.35 7.03 2.73
C ILE A 24 12.56 5.76 3.57
N PRO A 25 13.13 5.82 4.79
CA PRO A 25 13.34 7.04 5.57
C PRO A 25 14.75 7.63 5.45
N ASN A 26 15.71 6.96 4.81
CA ASN A 26 17.15 7.26 5.00
C ASN A 26 17.57 8.66 4.56
N ASN A 27 16.85 9.28 3.62
CA ASN A 27 17.15 10.64 3.15
C ASN A 27 16.16 11.69 3.66
N LEU A 28 15.37 11.38 4.70
CA LEU A 28 14.45 12.33 5.32
C LEU A 28 15.02 12.88 6.64
N ALA A 29 14.84 14.18 6.85
CA ALA A 29 15.03 14.88 8.12
C ALA A 29 13.81 14.67 9.04
N LEU A 30 13.38 13.41 9.22
CA LEU A 30 12.25 13.05 10.07
C LEU A 30 12.71 12.11 11.19
N THR A 31 12.30 12.42 12.42
CA THR A 31 12.66 11.67 13.63
C THR A 31 11.43 11.03 14.29
N GLY A 32 11.65 10.18 15.29
CA GLY A 32 10.57 9.49 16.01
C GLY A 32 10.14 8.17 15.37
N ASN A 33 9.11 7.54 15.94
CA ASN A 33 8.66 6.19 15.57
C ASN A 33 7.47 6.25 14.61
N TYR A 34 7.76 6.43 13.32
CA TYR A 34 6.78 6.46 12.23
C TYR A 34 6.94 5.26 11.28
N ASP A 35 7.40 4.11 11.83
CA ASP A 35 7.64 2.86 11.09
C ASP A 35 6.42 2.41 10.30
N TRP A 36 5.21 2.64 10.80
CA TRP A 36 3.98 2.25 10.10
C TRP A 36 3.90 2.84 8.70
N PHE A 37 4.47 4.02 8.50
CA PHE A 37 4.59 4.64 7.20
C PHE A 37 5.77 4.05 6.44
N TYR A 38 7.01 4.23 6.91
CA TYR A 38 8.16 3.86 6.09
C TYR A 38 8.37 2.36 5.95
N GLU A 39 7.79 1.51 6.79
CA GLU A 39 7.82 0.05 6.63
C GLU A 39 6.55 -0.44 5.94
N GLY A 40 5.37 -0.09 6.48
CA GLY A 40 4.10 -0.56 5.95
C GLY A 40 3.75 0.01 4.58
N PHE A 41 3.79 1.34 4.42
CA PHE A 41 3.47 1.98 3.14
C PHE A 41 4.54 1.67 2.09
N THR A 42 5.80 1.50 2.49
CA THR A 42 6.87 1.12 1.55
C THR A 42 6.70 -0.29 0.99
N VAL A 43 6.17 -1.25 1.76
CA VAL A 43 5.81 -2.57 1.21
C VAL A 43 4.75 -2.41 0.12
N TYR A 44 3.71 -1.62 0.37
CA TYR A 44 2.70 -1.32 -0.66
C TYR A 44 3.33 -0.69 -1.91
N GLN A 45 4.23 0.28 -1.71
CA GLN A 45 4.91 0.97 -2.79
C GLN A 45 5.81 0.03 -3.61
N SER A 46 6.53 -0.89 -2.95
CA SER A 46 7.31 -1.94 -3.60
C SER A 46 6.43 -2.85 -4.45
N LEU A 47 5.25 -3.21 -3.95
CA LEU A 47 4.27 -4.04 -4.64
C LEU A 47 3.70 -3.31 -5.87
N ARG A 48 3.28 -2.04 -5.72
CA ARG A 48 2.79 -1.20 -6.82
C ARG A 48 3.84 -0.99 -7.91
N THR A 49 5.07 -0.76 -7.51
CA THR A 49 6.22 -0.61 -8.41
C THR A 49 6.49 -1.90 -9.19
N GLY A 50 6.37 -3.06 -8.53
CA GLY A 50 6.52 -4.36 -9.19
C GLY A 50 5.49 -4.59 -10.30
N VAL A 51 4.22 -4.24 -10.06
CA VAL A 51 3.15 -4.33 -11.06
C VAL A 51 3.31 -3.28 -12.16
N SER A 52 3.69 -2.04 -11.83
CA SER A 52 3.88 -0.97 -12.82
C SER A 52 4.98 -1.32 -13.83
N MET A 53 6.04 -1.99 -13.36
CA MET A 53 7.16 -2.44 -14.18
C MET A 53 6.95 -3.81 -14.82
N ASN A 54 5.76 -4.41 -14.69
CA ASN A 54 5.46 -5.77 -15.18
C ASN A 54 6.42 -6.84 -14.64
N ARG A 55 6.95 -6.63 -13.42
CA ARG A 55 7.76 -7.61 -12.70
C ARG A 55 6.88 -8.55 -11.89
N ILE A 56 5.73 -8.07 -11.41
CA ILE A 56 4.72 -8.88 -10.70
C ILE A 56 3.43 -8.88 -11.53
N ARG A 57 2.71 -10.01 -11.57
CA ARG A 57 1.40 -10.06 -12.22
C ARG A 57 0.36 -9.36 -11.36
N PHE A 58 -0.72 -8.90 -11.97
CA PHE A 58 -1.81 -8.30 -11.21
C PHE A 58 -2.49 -9.29 -10.25
N GLU A 59 -2.53 -10.57 -10.60
CA GLU A 59 -3.08 -11.60 -9.70
C GLU A 59 -2.18 -11.78 -8.46
N ASP A 60 -0.86 -11.87 -8.65
CA ASP A 60 0.10 -11.99 -7.54
C ASP A 60 0.03 -10.75 -6.62
N TYR A 61 -0.25 -9.56 -7.18
CA TYR A 61 -0.51 -8.33 -6.42
C TYR A 61 -1.73 -8.46 -5.51
N LEU A 62 -2.84 -8.98 -6.05
CA LEU A 62 -4.07 -9.23 -5.28
C LEU A 62 -3.86 -10.31 -4.21
N ASP A 63 -3.10 -11.37 -4.52
CA ASP A 63 -2.78 -12.43 -3.57
C ASP A 63 -1.95 -11.92 -2.39
N THR A 64 -0.97 -11.02 -2.63
CA THR A 64 -0.19 -10.41 -1.55
C THR A 64 -1.07 -9.53 -0.64
N LEU A 65 -1.98 -8.74 -1.21
CA LEU A 65 -2.95 -7.94 -0.43
C LEU A 65 -3.88 -8.85 0.39
N ALA A 66 -4.38 -9.93 -0.20
CA ALA A 66 -5.22 -10.90 0.47
C ALA A 66 -4.49 -11.56 1.66
N GLN A 67 -3.24 -11.96 1.48
CA GLN A 67 -2.41 -12.55 2.54
C GLN A 67 -2.22 -11.58 3.72
N ALA A 68 -1.95 -10.30 3.45
CA ALA A 68 -1.83 -9.30 4.50
C ALA A 68 -3.14 -9.06 5.24
N TYR A 69 -4.27 -9.04 4.54
CA TYR A 69 -5.58 -8.92 5.16
C TYR A 69 -5.88 -10.10 6.08
N ASN A 70 -5.62 -11.32 5.61
CA ASN A 70 -5.77 -12.51 6.44
C ASN A 70 -4.88 -12.41 7.70
N LEU A 71 -3.62 -11.99 7.55
CA LEU A 71 -2.71 -11.82 8.67
C LEU A 71 -3.18 -10.74 9.68
N ASP A 72 -3.71 -9.60 9.21
CA ASP A 72 -4.31 -8.58 10.09
C ASP A 72 -5.58 -9.10 10.79
N ASN A 73 -6.37 -9.94 10.11
CA ASN A 73 -7.63 -10.46 10.63
C ASN A 73 -7.46 -11.60 11.66
N PHE A 74 -6.40 -12.41 11.56
CA PHE A 74 -6.10 -13.46 12.55
C PHE A 74 -5.66 -12.92 13.91
N GLN A 75 -5.39 -11.62 14.03
CA GLN A 75 -4.93 -11.03 15.28
C GLN A 75 -6.10 -10.74 16.23
N SER A 76 -5.99 -11.27 17.45
CA SER A 76 -7.00 -11.14 18.50
C SER A 76 -7.02 -9.75 19.15
N GLN A 77 -5.91 -9.01 19.12
CA GLN A 77 -5.82 -7.64 19.65
C GLN A 77 -5.24 -6.70 18.61
N LYS A 78 -6.07 -5.75 18.16
CA LYS A 78 -5.63 -4.69 17.26
C LYS A 78 -5.14 -3.49 18.07
N VAL A 79 -4.02 -2.95 17.63
CA VAL A 79 -3.44 -1.71 18.13
C VAL A 79 -3.28 -0.76 16.96
N SER A 80 -3.38 0.55 17.22
CA SER A 80 -3.21 1.54 16.17
C SER A 80 -1.81 1.53 15.59
N LEU A 81 -1.67 1.90 14.33
CA LEU A 81 -0.37 1.89 13.64
C LEU A 81 0.67 2.76 14.35
N ILE A 82 0.27 3.93 14.85
CA ILE A 82 1.13 4.82 15.64
C ILE A 82 1.62 4.12 16.92
N LYS A 83 0.76 3.34 17.58
CA LYS A 83 1.14 2.59 18.79
C LYS A 83 2.02 1.39 18.45
N SER A 84 1.73 0.68 17.36
CA SER A 84 2.49 -0.48 16.91
C SER A 84 3.94 -0.13 16.55
N SER A 85 4.18 1.04 15.95
CA SER A 85 5.54 1.53 15.68
C SER A 85 6.39 1.68 16.94
N LYS A 86 5.79 2.11 18.06
CA LYS A 86 6.52 2.21 19.34
C LYS A 86 6.91 0.85 19.93
N ASN A 87 6.20 -0.21 19.58
CA ASN A 87 6.36 -1.56 20.13
C ASN A 87 7.00 -2.55 19.15
N ARG A 88 7.71 -2.06 18.12
CA ARG A 88 8.28 -2.89 17.04
C ARG A 88 9.14 -4.06 17.53
N TRP A 89 9.81 -3.91 18.67
CA TRP A 89 10.71 -4.90 19.27
C TRP A 89 10.02 -5.95 20.15
N SER A 90 8.70 -5.82 20.40
CA SER A 90 7.95 -6.73 21.28
C SER A 90 7.11 -7.78 20.55
N GLY A 91 7.42 -8.07 19.26
CA GLY A 91 6.74 -9.11 18.47
C GLY A 91 5.60 -8.65 17.57
N ALA A 92 5.26 -7.35 17.54
CA ALA A 92 4.22 -6.78 16.65
C ALA A 92 4.75 -6.42 15.25
N THR A 93 5.95 -6.87 14.88
CA THR A 93 6.66 -6.41 13.68
C THR A 93 5.87 -6.70 12.41
N SER A 94 5.37 -7.93 12.24
CA SER A 94 4.58 -8.32 11.07
C SER A 94 3.25 -7.56 10.92
N GLN A 95 2.67 -7.08 12.04
CA GLN A 95 1.45 -6.29 12.05
C GLN A 95 1.67 -4.92 11.41
N VAL A 96 2.77 -4.24 11.75
CA VAL A 96 3.10 -2.91 11.20
C VAL A 96 3.20 -2.98 9.67
N TYR A 97 3.86 -4.01 9.15
CA TYR A 97 3.96 -4.24 7.71
C TYR A 97 2.62 -4.57 7.05
N ALA A 98 1.92 -5.59 7.54
CA ALA A 98 0.68 -6.06 6.91
C ALA A 98 -0.42 -5.00 6.97
N ARG A 99 -0.69 -4.46 8.17
CA ARG A 99 -1.71 -3.42 8.35
C ARG A 99 -1.32 -2.13 7.65
N GLY A 100 -0.06 -1.71 7.74
CA GLY A 100 0.42 -0.51 7.06
C GLY A 100 0.31 -0.62 5.53
N MET A 101 0.60 -1.78 4.94
CA MET A 101 0.39 -2.03 3.51
C MET A 101 -1.08 -1.92 3.12
N LEU A 102 -1.99 -2.49 3.91
CA LEU A 102 -3.44 -2.43 3.63
C LEU A 102 -3.98 -1.00 3.75
N VAL A 103 -3.53 -0.25 4.75
CA VAL A 103 -3.91 1.17 4.90
C VAL A 103 -3.37 1.99 3.73
N ALA A 104 -2.12 1.79 3.32
CA ALA A 104 -1.55 2.44 2.14
C ALA A 104 -2.34 2.11 0.87
N PHE A 105 -2.78 0.87 0.72
CA PHE A 105 -3.65 0.46 -0.37
C PHE A 105 -4.97 1.23 -0.35
N LEU A 106 -5.69 1.25 0.78
CA LEU A 106 -6.95 1.98 0.92
C LEU A 106 -6.79 3.48 0.63
N CYS A 107 -5.69 4.09 1.10
CA CYS A 107 -5.37 5.47 0.75
C CYS A 107 -5.18 5.66 -0.76
N ASP A 108 -4.42 4.78 -1.43
CA ASP A 108 -4.25 4.85 -2.89
C ASP A 108 -5.60 4.75 -3.61
N LEU A 109 -6.48 3.85 -3.16
CA LEU A 109 -7.81 3.67 -3.74
C LEU A 109 -8.69 4.92 -3.58
N ALA A 110 -8.71 5.51 -2.39
CA ALA A 110 -9.47 6.72 -2.10
C ALA A 110 -8.99 7.88 -2.98
N ILE A 111 -7.67 8.10 -3.08
CA ILE A 111 -7.07 9.16 -3.89
C ILE A 111 -7.34 8.92 -5.38
N LEU A 112 -7.15 7.68 -5.87
CA LEU A 112 -7.42 7.32 -7.26
C LEU A 112 -8.90 7.58 -7.61
N LYS A 113 -9.82 7.20 -6.73
CA LYS A 113 -11.27 7.40 -6.94
C LYS A 113 -11.64 8.87 -6.95
N GLN A 114 -11.18 9.64 -5.96
CA GLN A 114 -11.48 11.06 -5.82
C GLN A 114 -10.88 11.88 -6.97
N SER A 115 -9.65 11.59 -7.35
CA SER A 115 -8.93 12.28 -8.43
C SER A 115 -9.25 11.78 -9.84
N ARG A 116 -10.10 10.76 -9.99
CA ARG A 116 -10.37 10.07 -11.26
C ARG A 116 -9.09 9.53 -11.92
N GLY A 117 -8.20 8.97 -11.12
CA GLY A 117 -6.96 8.34 -11.55
C GLY A 117 -5.85 9.31 -11.96
N LYS A 118 -5.95 10.59 -11.55
CA LYS A 118 -4.94 11.62 -11.80
C LYS A 118 -3.88 11.70 -10.71
N ARG A 119 -4.25 11.34 -9.48
CA ARG A 119 -3.38 11.29 -8.29
C ARG A 119 -3.36 9.88 -7.72
N SER A 120 -2.32 9.56 -6.96
CA SER A 120 -2.13 8.28 -6.28
C SER A 120 -1.35 8.50 -4.98
N ILE A 121 -1.11 7.44 -4.21
CA ILE A 121 -0.26 7.50 -3.01
C ILE A 121 1.17 8.01 -3.31
N ASN A 122 1.62 7.92 -4.56
CA ASN A 122 2.91 8.46 -5.00
C ASN A 122 3.01 9.98 -4.77
N ASP A 123 1.90 10.69 -4.87
CA ASP A 123 1.86 12.13 -4.62
C ASP A 123 2.19 12.45 -3.15
N ILE A 124 1.71 11.63 -2.22
CA ILE A 124 2.03 11.76 -0.78
C ILE A 124 3.52 11.51 -0.54
N PHE A 125 4.08 10.42 -1.08
CA PHE A 125 5.52 10.16 -0.98
C PHE A 125 6.37 11.30 -1.56
N THR A 126 5.95 11.84 -2.70
CA THR A 126 6.63 12.95 -3.36
C THR A 126 6.58 14.22 -2.50
N GLU A 127 5.41 14.53 -1.96
CA GLU A 127 5.21 15.68 -1.07
C GLU A 127 6.08 15.59 0.18
N ILE A 128 6.08 14.44 0.85
CA ILE A 128 6.90 14.19 2.04
C ILE A 128 8.39 14.36 1.72
N TYR A 129 8.85 13.74 0.62
CA TYR A 129 10.23 13.83 0.21
C TYR A 129 10.65 15.27 -0.13
N GLN A 130 9.82 16.02 -0.87
CA GLN A 130 10.12 17.41 -1.21
C GLN A 130 10.19 18.31 0.02
N LYS A 131 9.29 18.11 0.99
CA LYS A 131 9.23 18.94 2.22
C LYS A 131 10.28 18.56 3.26
N HIS A 132 10.65 17.29 3.36
CA HIS A 132 11.44 16.78 4.48
C HIS A 132 12.75 16.09 4.08
N ARG A 133 13.20 16.13 2.82
CA ARG A 133 14.53 15.58 2.46
C ARG A 133 15.66 16.32 3.17
N LEU A 134 16.76 15.63 3.43
CA LEU A 134 18.00 16.25 3.90
C LEU A 134 18.53 17.28 2.85
N PRO A 135 19.12 18.41 3.28
CA PRO A 135 19.42 18.81 4.66
C PRO A 135 18.35 19.74 5.29
N ASN A 136 17.05 19.55 5.01
CA ASN A 136 15.99 20.37 5.63
C ASN A 136 15.96 20.24 7.16
N GLU A 137 15.24 21.14 7.82
CA GLU A 137 15.06 21.11 9.28
C GLU A 137 14.38 19.82 9.74
N SER A 138 14.87 19.28 10.86
CA SER A 138 14.32 18.07 11.47
C SER A 138 12.91 18.31 11.99
N ALA A 139 12.00 17.37 11.71
CA ALA A 139 10.64 17.38 12.24
C ALA A 139 10.26 16.01 12.85
N ASP A 140 9.22 15.99 13.68
CA ASP A 140 8.60 14.73 14.11
C ASP A 140 7.92 14.04 12.93
N GLY A 141 8.27 12.78 12.69
CA GLY A 141 7.81 12.01 11.56
C GLY A 141 6.32 11.74 11.58
N ASN A 142 5.72 11.40 12.73
CA ASN A 142 4.27 11.18 12.78
C ASN A 142 3.51 12.46 12.44
N ALA A 143 3.89 13.59 13.04
CA ALA A 143 3.27 14.89 12.76
C ALA A 143 3.45 15.33 11.30
N ALA A 144 4.63 15.09 10.71
CA ALA A 144 4.90 15.41 9.31
C ALA A 144 4.05 14.57 8.35
N ILE A 145 3.98 13.25 8.58
CA ILE A 145 3.21 12.32 7.74
C ILE A 145 1.71 12.59 7.88
N LEU A 146 1.18 12.74 9.09
CA LEU A 146 -0.23 13.03 9.30
C LEU A 146 -0.63 14.34 8.62
N ARG A 147 0.18 15.40 8.74
CA ARG A 147 -0.07 16.68 8.04
C ARG A 147 -0.07 16.54 6.51
N ALA A 148 0.75 15.65 5.95
CA ALA A 148 0.73 15.38 4.51
C ALA A 148 -0.56 14.64 4.11
N LEU A 149 -1.01 13.70 4.94
CA LEU A 149 -2.26 12.95 4.71
C LEU A 149 -3.51 13.84 4.88
N ASP A 150 -3.49 14.81 5.81
CA ASP A 150 -4.59 15.77 6.05
C ASP A 150 -4.89 16.66 4.83
N ASN A 151 -3.97 16.76 3.86
CA ASN A 151 -4.22 17.45 2.59
C ASN A 151 -5.17 16.69 1.65
N TYR A 152 -5.63 15.50 2.05
CA TYR A 152 -6.50 14.62 1.28
C TYR A 152 -7.73 14.26 2.13
N SER A 153 -8.78 15.09 2.04
CA SER A 153 -10.03 14.92 2.82
C SER A 153 -10.69 13.54 2.65
N GLU A 154 -10.45 12.85 1.53
CA GLU A 154 -10.92 11.49 1.30
C GLU A 154 -10.26 10.44 2.20
N LEU A 155 -9.18 10.79 2.90
CA LEU A 155 -8.42 9.92 3.79
C LEU A 155 -8.83 10.05 5.26
N ASP A 156 -9.59 11.08 5.65
CA ASP A 156 -9.90 11.40 7.05
C ASP A 156 -10.38 10.17 7.86
N LEU A 157 -11.34 9.42 7.30
CA LEU A 157 -11.87 8.22 7.95
C LEU A 157 -10.86 7.07 7.98
N ILE A 158 -10.04 6.92 6.94
CA ILE A 158 -9.01 5.88 6.85
C ILE A 158 -7.93 6.14 7.91
N ILE A 159 -7.48 7.38 8.04
CA ILE A 159 -6.48 7.80 9.02
C ILE A 159 -7.02 7.59 10.43
N LYS A 160 -8.20 8.15 10.72
CA LYS A 160 -8.82 8.07 12.04
C LYS A 160 -9.04 6.62 12.48
N ASN A 161 -9.57 5.77 11.60
CA ASN A 161 -9.98 4.42 11.99
C ASN A 161 -8.80 3.44 12.00
N TYR A 162 -7.83 3.59 11.10
CA TYR A 162 -6.81 2.58 10.85
C TYR A 162 -5.37 2.99 11.18
N VAL A 163 -5.05 4.28 11.15
CA VAL A 163 -3.74 4.80 11.55
C VAL A 163 -3.73 5.17 13.04
N GLU A 164 -4.66 6.02 13.44
CA GLU A 164 -4.82 6.50 14.83
C GLU A 164 -5.64 5.52 15.67
N GLY A 165 -6.65 4.91 15.06
CA GLY A 165 -7.52 3.90 15.63
C GLY A 165 -7.04 2.46 15.42
N ALA A 166 -7.74 1.54 16.08
CA ALA A 166 -7.45 0.11 16.06
C ALA A 166 -8.60 -0.69 15.41
N GLU A 167 -9.41 -0.07 14.57
CA GLU A 167 -10.58 -0.72 13.98
C GLU A 167 -10.19 -1.88 13.04
N ASN A 168 -11.10 -2.82 12.85
CA ASN A 168 -10.93 -3.84 11.82
C ASN A 168 -10.98 -3.18 10.44
N ILE A 169 -10.03 -3.53 9.58
CA ILE A 169 -10.05 -3.06 8.19
C ILE A 169 -11.28 -3.65 7.52
N ASN A 170 -12.15 -2.79 7.00
CA ASN A 170 -13.31 -3.18 6.20
C ASN A 170 -13.18 -2.55 4.81
N TRP A 171 -12.66 -3.34 3.88
CA TRP A 171 -12.39 -2.92 2.50
C TRP A 171 -13.44 -3.35 1.48
N GLN A 172 -14.54 -3.99 1.91
CA GLN A 172 -15.51 -4.63 1.01
C GLN A 172 -16.05 -3.63 -0.02
N THR A 173 -16.54 -2.48 0.44
CA THR A 173 -17.10 -1.42 -0.39
C THR A 173 -16.04 -0.78 -1.30
N ASP A 174 -14.81 -0.63 -0.80
CA ASP A 174 -13.70 -0.06 -1.56
C ASP A 174 -13.31 -0.97 -2.73
N LEU A 175 -13.14 -2.27 -2.46
CA LEU A 175 -12.84 -3.29 -3.46
C LEU A 175 -13.96 -3.40 -4.51
N GLU A 176 -15.21 -3.45 -4.07
CA GLU A 176 -16.36 -3.55 -4.98
C GLU A 176 -16.42 -2.38 -5.96
N SER A 177 -16.09 -1.17 -5.48
CA SER A 177 -16.06 0.05 -6.29
C SER A 177 -14.98 0.03 -7.38
N LEU A 178 -13.95 -0.79 -7.21
CA LEU A 178 -12.87 -1.00 -8.19
C LEU A 178 -13.12 -2.16 -9.12
N GLY A 179 -14.15 -2.97 -8.86
CA GLY A 179 -14.36 -4.20 -9.60
C GLY A 179 -13.44 -5.33 -9.14
N ILE A 180 -13.00 -5.28 -7.87
CA ILE A 180 -12.38 -6.40 -7.17
C ILE A 180 -13.46 -7.04 -6.29
N GLU A 181 -13.44 -8.36 -6.18
CA GLU A 181 -14.29 -9.12 -5.26
C GLU A 181 -13.41 -9.87 -4.25
N ALA A 182 -13.82 -9.86 -3.00
CA ALA A 182 -13.23 -10.67 -1.94
C ALA A 182 -14.09 -11.91 -1.73
N LYS A 183 -13.48 -13.10 -1.76
CA LYS A 183 -14.15 -14.39 -1.56
C LYS A 183 -13.43 -15.16 -0.46
N GLU A 184 -14.21 -15.74 0.43
CA GLU A 184 -13.66 -16.66 1.43
C GLU A 184 -13.46 -18.05 0.81
N GLU A 185 -12.24 -18.57 0.91
CA GLU A 185 -11.83 -19.90 0.47
C GLU A 185 -11.00 -20.56 1.56
N ASN A 186 -11.42 -21.72 2.05
CA ASN A 186 -10.73 -22.46 3.11
C ASN A 186 -10.42 -21.58 4.35
N SER A 187 -11.36 -20.71 4.74
CA SER A 187 -11.22 -19.76 5.86
C SER A 187 -10.18 -18.64 5.66
N PHE A 188 -9.76 -18.41 4.41
CA PHE A 188 -8.92 -17.28 4.02
C PHE A 188 -9.65 -16.45 2.97
N ILE A 189 -9.53 -15.12 3.06
CA ILE A 189 -9.96 -14.24 1.98
C ILE A 189 -8.98 -14.34 0.81
N LYS A 190 -9.53 -14.43 -0.40
CA LYS A 190 -8.82 -14.22 -1.67
C LYS A 190 -9.49 -13.10 -2.47
N LEU A 191 -8.70 -12.45 -3.30
CA LEU A 191 -9.13 -11.31 -4.11
C LEU A 191 -9.12 -11.66 -5.60
N TYR A 192 -10.18 -11.27 -6.31
CA TYR A 192 -10.33 -11.51 -7.74
C TYR A 192 -10.82 -10.26 -8.47
N VAL A 193 -10.44 -10.11 -9.73
CA VAL A 193 -11.07 -9.10 -10.60
C VAL A 193 -12.42 -9.64 -11.07
N LYS A 194 -13.49 -8.83 -10.95
CA LYS A 194 -14.82 -9.19 -11.42
C LYS A 194 -14.82 -9.49 -12.91
N THR A 195 -15.59 -10.49 -13.32
CA THR A 195 -15.72 -10.90 -14.74
C THR A 195 -16.39 -9.82 -15.60
N LYS A 196 -17.30 -9.03 -15.00
CA LYS A 196 -17.96 -7.91 -15.66
C LYS A 196 -17.58 -6.61 -14.95
N LEU A 197 -16.84 -5.77 -15.67
CA LEU A 197 -16.38 -4.46 -15.19
C LEU A 197 -17.11 -3.34 -15.91
N SER A 198 -17.57 -2.34 -15.16
CA SER A 198 -17.97 -1.04 -15.72
C SER A 198 -16.77 -0.30 -16.31
N GLY A 199 -17.01 0.69 -17.17
CA GLY A 199 -15.93 1.52 -17.75
C GLY A 199 -15.06 2.16 -16.66
N LYS A 200 -15.68 2.74 -15.63
CA LYS A 200 -14.98 3.33 -14.48
C LYS A 200 -14.09 2.33 -13.73
N GLN A 201 -14.57 1.10 -13.53
CA GLN A 201 -13.78 0.06 -12.87
C GLN A 201 -12.58 -0.36 -13.72
N LYS A 202 -12.75 -0.49 -15.04
CA LYS A 202 -11.63 -0.76 -15.96
C LYS A 202 -10.56 0.33 -15.87
N ASP A 203 -10.97 1.60 -15.91
CA ASP A 203 -10.04 2.72 -15.84
C ASP A 203 -9.24 2.71 -14.52
N LEU A 204 -9.91 2.47 -13.39
CA LEU A 204 -9.24 2.40 -12.09
C LEU A 204 -8.30 1.19 -11.97
N LEU A 205 -8.72 0.02 -12.43
CA LEU A 205 -7.87 -1.19 -12.47
C LEU A 205 -6.65 -0.98 -13.38
N ASP A 206 -6.79 -0.25 -14.49
CA ASP A 206 -5.68 0.09 -15.36
C ASP A 206 -4.67 1.02 -14.69
N LYS A 207 -5.11 1.91 -13.79
CA LYS A 207 -4.23 2.70 -12.92
C LYS A 207 -3.56 1.86 -11.84
N LEU A 208 -4.22 0.78 -11.39
CA LEU A 208 -3.62 -0.20 -10.49
C LEU A 208 -2.64 -1.15 -11.20
N GLY A 209 -2.72 -1.24 -12.53
CA GLY A 209 -1.78 -1.95 -13.38
C GLY A 209 -2.29 -3.25 -13.99
N TYR A 210 -3.60 -3.49 -13.94
CA TYR A 210 -4.26 -4.70 -14.45
C TYR A 210 -3.88 -5.04 -15.90
N ASN A 211 -3.88 -4.04 -16.78
CA ASN A 211 -3.52 -4.22 -18.20
C ASN A 211 -2.08 -3.78 -18.57
N ASN A 212 -1.16 -3.65 -17.60
CA ASN A 212 0.19 -3.15 -17.90
C ASN A 212 0.98 -4.04 -18.87
N TRP A 213 0.70 -5.34 -18.91
CA TRP A 213 1.35 -6.27 -19.83
C TRP A 213 1.05 -5.95 -21.30
N ARG A 214 -0.14 -5.42 -21.60
CA ARG A 214 -0.55 -5.03 -22.97
C ARG A 214 0.29 -3.87 -23.51
N LYS A 215 0.73 -2.98 -22.62
CA LYS A 215 1.56 -1.82 -22.98
C LYS A 215 2.99 -2.22 -23.41
N ILE A 216 3.46 -3.41 -23.02
CA ILE A 216 4.76 -3.93 -23.48
C ILE A 216 4.66 -4.41 -24.92
N SER A 217 3.58 -5.13 -25.27
CA SER A 217 3.38 -5.68 -26.62
C SER A 217 3.18 -4.61 -27.69
N GLU A 218 2.77 -3.40 -27.30
CA GLU A 218 2.62 -2.26 -28.22
C GLU A 218 3.94 -1.52 -28.49
N LYS A 219 4.87 -1.50 -27.52
CA LYS A 219 6.19 -0.87 -27.67
C LYS A 219 7.24 -1.75 -28.35
N SER A 220 6.90 -2.99 -28.66
CA SER A 220 7.77 -3.97 -29.32
C SER A 220 7.39 -4.23 -30.78
N LYS A 221 6.54 -3.36 -31.36
CA LYS A 221 6.24 -3.25 -32.79
C LYS A 221 6.73 -1.90 -33.30
#